data_AF-A0A0D2M8S5-F1
#
_entry.id   AF-A0A0D2M8S5-F1
#
_cell.length_a   1.000
_cell.length_b   1.000
_cell.length_c   1.000
_cell.angle_alpha   90.00
_cell.angle_beta   90.00
_cell.angle_gamma   90.00
#
_symmetry.space_group_name_H-M   'P 1'
#
loop_
_entity.id
_entity.type
_entity.pdbx_description
1 polymer ?
#
loop_
_entity_poly.entity_id
_entity_poly.type
_entity_poly.pdbx_seq_one_letter_code
_entity_poly.pdbx_strand_id
1 'polypeptide(L)'
;MAFTAEELALAEPQKESTIEAWYMDDSEEDQRLPHRRARRSPNKPATLSDLSKLGVTTWQLDADAHETDPKLAAVRKVRGYSYTEIITISKDKLPGYEEKIKSFYEEHIHNDEEIR
;
A
#
# COMPACT_ATOMS: atom_id res chain seq x y z
N MET A 1 -20.90 16.11 5.67
CA MET A 1 -20.84 16.83 4.38
C MET A 1 -21.39 15.91 3.31
N ALA A 2 -22.07 16.44 2.28
CA ALA A 2 -22.48 15.63 1.13
C ALA A 2 -21.34 15.62 0.09
N PHE A 3 -20.94 14.44 -0.38
CA PHE A 3 -19.98 14.27 -1.48
C PHE A 3 -20.72 14.31 -2.82
N THR A 4 -20.06 14.79 -3.88
CA THR A 4 -20.65 14.71 -5.23
C THR A 4 -20.60 13.27 -5.75
N ALA A 5 -21.43 12.94 -6.75
CA ALA A 5 -21.37 11.63 -7.40
C ALA A 5 -20.01 11.37 -8.07
N GLU A 6 -19.38 12.43 -8.59
CA GLU A 6 -18.05 12.37 -9.18
C GLU A 6 -16.97 12.07 -8.13
N GLU A 7 -17.02 12.73 -6.96
CA GLU A 7 -16.09 12.47 -5.86
C GLU A 7 -16.20 11.04 -5.34
N LEU A 8 -17.43 10.54 -5.21
CA LEU A 8 -17.67 9.15 -4.83
C LEU A 8 -17.11 8.17 -5.86
N ALA A 9 -17.39 8.41 -7.15
CA ALA A 9 -16.91 7.55 -8.23
C ALA A 9 -15.38 7.54 -8.33
N LEU A 10 -14.72 8.69 -8.18
CA LEU A 10 -13.26 8.78 -8.19
C LEU A 10 -12.62 8.10 -6.97
N ALA A 11 -13.29 8.17 -5.81
CA ALA A 11 -12.81 7.57 -4.57
C ALA A 11 -13.01 6.04 -4.50
N GLU A 12 -13.76 5.42 -5.43
CA GLU A 12 -13.97 3.98 -5.43
C GLU A 12 -12.63 3.21 -5.57
N PRO A 13 -12.38 2.21 -4.71
CA PRO A 13 -11.25 1.31 -4.89
C PRO A 13 -11.33 0.58 -6.23
N GLN A 14 -10.18 0.32 -6.83
CA GLN A 14 -10.13 -0.38 -8.11
C GLN A 14 -10.50 -1.86 -7.97
N LYS A 15 -11.22 -2.38 -8.96
CA LYS A 15 -11.59 -3.80 -9.04
C LYS A 15 -10.49 -4.65 -9.71
N GLU A 16 -9.66 -4.01 -10.52
CA GLU A 16 -8.53 -4.59 -11.23
C GLU A 16 -7.28 -3.74 -10.94
N SER A 17 -6.12 -4.36 -10.88
CA SER A 17 -4.87 -3.69 -10.56
C SER A 17 -3.68 -4.44 -11.17
N THR A 18 -2.63 -3.70 -11.49
CA THR A 18 -1.32 -4.24 -11.85
C THR A 18 -0.47 -4.62 -10.64
N ILE A 19 -0.98 -4.44 -9.42
CA ILE A 19 -0.29 -4.81 -8.17
C ILE A 19 -0.13 -6.34 -8.11
N GLU A 20 1.10 -6.78 -7.86
CA GLU A 20 1.42 -8.18 -7.59
C GLU A 20 1.48 -8.43 -6.09
N ALA A 21 0.83 -9.49 -5.62
CA ALA A 21 0.95 -10.01 -4.26
C ALA A 21 1.03 -11.55 -4.30
N TRP A 22 1.71 -12.14 -3.33
CA TRP A 22 1.96 -13.59 -3.30
C TRP A 22 2.13 -14.11 -1.87
N TYR A 23 1.91 -15.41 -1.70
CA TYR A 23 2.28 -16.09 -0.46
C TYR A 23 3.80 -16.25 -0.39
N MET A 24 4.36 -16.05 0.81
CA MET A 24 5.80 -16.16 1.05
C MET A 24 6.26 -17.62 1.20
N ASP A 25 7.52 -17.90 0.85
CA ASP A 25 8.21 -19.14 1.22
C ASP A 25 8.60 -19.16 2.72
N ASP A 26 9.27 -20.23 3.14
CA ASP A 26 9.77 -20.47 4.49
C ASP A 26 11.28 -20.20 4.64
N SER A 27 11.88 -19.46 3.71
CA SER A 27 13.31 -19.14 3.72
C SER A 27 13.65 -18.07 4.75
N GLU A 28 14.75 -18.25 5.47
CA GLU A 28 15.36 -17.26 6.38
C GLU A 28 16.51 -16.47 5.70
N GLU A 29 16.57 -16.47 4.37
CA GLU A 29 17.50 -15.65 3.59
C GLU A 29 17.23 -14.14 3.78
N ASP A 30 17.97 -13.29 3.05
CA ASP A 30 17.79 -11.83 3.12
C ASP A 30 16.33 -11.46 2.86
N GLN A 31 15.65 -10.97 3.90
CA GLN A 31 14.25 -10.55 3.91
C GLN A 31 13.84 -9.56 2.81
N ARG A 32 14.79 -8.94 2.12
CA ARG A 32 14.56 -8.04 0.98
C ARG A 32 14.35 -8.79 -0.34
N LEU A 33 14.67 -10.08 -0.38
CA LEU A 33 14.42 -10.91 -1.54
C LEU A 33 12.91 -11.11 -1.74
N PRO A 34 12.44 -11.47 -2.95
CA PRO A 34 11.01 -11.60 -3.20
C PRO A 34 10.29 -12.68 -2.37
N HIS A 35 11.00 -13.71 -1.89
CA HIS A 35 10.45 -14.81 -1.08
C HIS A 35 9.16 -15.43 -1.64
N ARG A 36 9.03 -15.60 -2.96
CA ARG A 36 7.83 -16.20 -3.56
C ARG A 36 7.78 -17.70 -3.22
N ARG A 37 6.69 -18.18 -2.62
CA ARG A 37 6.43 -19.62 -2.30
C ARG A 37 6.51 -20.58 -3.49
N ALA A 38 6.75 -20.06 -4.70
CA ALA A 38 6.86 -20.75 -5.98
C ALA A 38 8.09 -21.67 -6.11
N ARG A 39 8.49 -22.41 -5.07
CA ARG A 39 9.64 -23.34 -5.13
C ARG A 39 9.51 -24.37 -6.26
N ARG A 40 8.29 -24.60 -6.80
CA ARG A 40 8.01 -25.21 -8.12
C ARG A 40 6.77 -24.56 -8.73
N SER A 41 6.82 -24.27 -10.04
CA SER A 41 5.77 -23.60 -10.83
C SER A 41 4.41 -24.32 -10.76
N PRO A 42 3.26 -23.59 -10.70
CA PRO A 42 3.14 -22.13 -10.74
C PRO A 42 3.16 -21.45 -9.36
N ASN A 43 3.48 -20.14 -9.38
CA ASN A 43 3.38 -19.24 -8.23
C ASN A 43 1.99 -19.31 -7.57
N LYS A 44 1.90 -19.09 -6.26
CA LYS A 44 0.62 -18.91 -5.56
C LYS A 44 0.37 -17.41 -5.36
N PRO A 45 -0.28 -16.73 -6.32
CA PRO A 45 -0.61 -15.31 -6.16
C PRO A 45 -1.63 -15.13 -5.03
N ALA A 46 -1.56 -13.98 -4.36
CA ALA A 46 -2.65 -13.45 -3.57
C ALA A 46 -3.39 -12.45 -4.46
N THR A 47 -4.68 -12.68 -4.68
CA THR A 47 -5.49 -11.83 -5.57
C THR A 47 -5.97 -10.57 -4.84
N LEU A 48 -6.41 -9.54 -5.56
CA LEU A 48 -7.09 -8.39 -4.94
C LEU A 48 -8.32 -8.81 -4.11
N SER A 49 -9.01 -9.89 -4.50
CA SER A 49 -10.12 -10.42 -3.72
C SER A 49 -9.63 -10.97 -2.38
N ASP A 50 -8.47 -11.62 -2.35
CA ASP A 50 -7.88 -12.12 -1.10
C ASP A 50 -7.44 -10.96 -0.20
N LEU A 51 -6.82 -9.93 -0.77
CA LEU A 51 -6.45 -8.70 -0.05
C LEU A 51 -7.69 -7.96 0.49
N SER A 52 -8.76 -7.85 -0.30
CA SER A 52 -10.00 -7.19 0.10
C SER A 52 -10.71 -7.90 1.25
N LYS A 53 -10.65 -9.24 1.33
CA LYS A 53 -11.16 -10.01 2.49
C LYS A 53 -10.40 -9.70 3.79
N LEU A 54 -9.15 -9.24 3.68
CA LEU A 54 -8.32 -8.78 4.81
C LEU A 54 -8.53 -7.30 5.12
N GLY A 55 -9.38 -6.58 4.37
CA GLY A 55 -9.61 -5.15 4.54
C GLY A 55 -8.60 -4.27 3.80
N VAL A 56 -7.70 -4.84 2.99
CA VAL A 56 -6.72 -4.07 2.21
C VAL A 56 -7.39 -3.53 0.94
N THR A 57 -7.35 -2.20 0.75
CA THR A 57 -7.89 -1.48 -0.41
C THR A 57 -6.79 -0.82 -1.21
N THR A 58 -6.94 -0.73 -2.55
CA THR A 58 -5.93 -0.15 -3.43
C THR A 58 -6.53 0.81 -4.46
N TRP A 59 -5.73 1.78 -4.88
CA TRP A 59 -6.03 2.70 -5.97
C TRP A 59 -4.81 2.86 -6.85
N GLN A 60 -4.98 2.84 -8.17
CA GLN A 60 -3.97 3.26 -9.13
C GLN A 60 -4.12 4.77 -9.36
N LEU A 61 -3.03 5.48 -9.13
CA LEU A 61 -2.89 6.94 -9.18
C LEU A 61 -1.71 7.32 -10.08
N ASP A 62 -1.64 8.59 -10.46
CA ASP A 62 -0.47 9.16 -11.12
C ASP A 62 0.46 9.76 -10.06
N ALA A 63 1.57 9.06 -9.78
CA ALA A 63 2.53 9.49 -8.77
C ALA A 63 3.25 10.80 -9.12
N ASP A 64 3.46 11.07 -10.42
CA ASP A 64 4.10 12.30 -10.87
C ASP A 64 3.18 13.52 -10.64
N ALA A 65 1.87 13.29 -10.66
CA ALA A 65 0.84 14.30 -10.44
C ALA A 65 0.30 14.35 -9.00
N HIS A 66 0.95 13.72 -8.01
CA HIS A 66 0.41 13.56 -6.64
C HIS A 66 -0.05 14.87 -5.96
N GLU A 67 0.51 16.03 -6.31
CA GLU A 67 0.06 17.33 -5.76
C GLU A 67 -1.29 17.79 -6.32
N THR A 68 -1.65 17.33 -7.51
CA THR A 68 -2.79 17.82 -8.30
C THR A 68 -3.74 16.71 -8.78
N ASP A 69 -3.46 15.44 -8.49
CA ASP A 69 -4.26 14.30 -8.93
C ASP A 69 -5.68 14.39 -8.32
N PRO A 70 -6.72 14.61 -9.18
CA PRO A 70 -8.10 14.73 -8.71
C PRO A 70 -8.61 13.44 -8.07
N LYS A 71 -8.08 12.28 -8.45
CA LYS A 71 -8.44 10.99 -7.86
C LYS A 71 -7.89 10.87 -6.44
N LEU A 72 -6.62 11.24 -6.23
CA LEU A 72 -6.05 11.30 -4.88
C LEU A 72 -6.82 12.28 -3.99
N ALA A 73 -7.15 13.47 -4.51
CA ALA A 73 -7.95 14.45 -3.78
C ALA A 73 -9.34 13.91 -3.37
N ALA A 74 -10.02 13.21 -4.29
CA ALA A 74 -11.32 12.57 -4.02
C ALA A 74 -11.21 11.46 -2.97
N VAL A 75 -10.23 10.55 -3.09
CA VAL A 75 -9.98 9.48 -2.10
C VAL A 75 -9.78 10.08 -0.72
N ARG A 76 -8.90 11.07 -0.58
CA ARG A 76 -8.64 11.73 0.70
C ARG A 76 -9.90 12.37 1.28
N LYS A 77 -10.68 13.08 0.46
CA LYS A 77 -11.90 13.76 0.90
C LYS A 77 -12.96 12.78 1.37
N VAL A 78 -13.24 11.73 0.59
CA VAL A 78 -14.30 10.75 0.89
C VAL A 78 -13.93 9.87 2.08
N ARG A 79 -12.66 9.47 2.19
CA ARG A 79 -12.15 8.63 3.29
C ARG A 79 -11.82 9.41 4.57
N GLY A 80 -11.77 10.74 4.50
CA GLY A 80 -11.44 11.60 5.63
C GLY A 80 -9.94 11.69 5.94
N TYR A 81 -9.07 11.43 4.97
CA TYR A 81 -7.61 11.54 5.12
C TYR A 81 -7.17 13.01 5.07
N SER A 82 -7.40 13.71 6.17
CA SER A 82 -7.15 15.15 6.31
C SER A 82 -5.68 15.52 6.51
N TYR A 83 -4.81 14.55 6.80
CA TYR A 83 -3.40 14.75 7.02
C TYR A 83 -2.56 13.93 6.03
N THR A 84 -1.43 14.46 5.61
CA THR A 84 -0.49 13.79 4.71
C THR A 84 0.92 14.23 5.04
N GLU A 85 1.87 13.32 4.91
CA GLU A 85 3.30 13.61 5.00
C GLU A 85 4.02 12.92 3.85
N ILE A 86 5.20 13.43 3.50
CA ILE A 86 6.09 12.80 2.52
C ILE A 86 7.34 12.36 3.28
N ILE A 87 7.62 11.05 3.24
CA ILE A 87 8.84 10.47 3.81
C ILE A 87 9.73 9.95 2.70
N THR A 88 11.04 10.23 2.79
CA THR A 88 12.04 9.63 1.90
C THR A 88 12.84 8.58 2.69
N ILE A 89 12.64 7.30 2.37
CA ILE A 89 13.35 6.20 3.02
C ILE A 89 14.62 5.89 2.20
N SER A 90 15.72 6.53 2.56
CA SER A 90 17.05 6.21 2.04
C SER A 90 18.09 6.31 3.16
N LYS A 91 19.19 5.57 3.01
CA LYS A 91 20.25 5.48 4.04
C LYS A 91 20.88 6.85 4.37
N ASP A 92 20.93 7.73 3.38
CA ASP A 92 21.48 9.07 3.45
C ASP A 92 20.48 10.15 3.94
N LYS A 93 19.16 9.93 3.76
CA LYS A 93 18.15 10.97 4.03
C LYS A 93 17.28 10.71 5.25
N LEU A 94 17.15 9.46 5.71
CA LEU A 94 16.31 9.11 6.84
C LEU A 94 17.13 9.13 8.15
N PRO A 95 16.88 10.08 9.08
CA PRO A 95 17.54 10.07 10.38
C PRO A 95 17.21 8.79 11.15
N GLY A 96 18.24 8.10 11.68
CA GLY A 96 18.07 6.81 12.36
C GLY A 96 17.67 5.67 11.42
N TYR A 97 18.06 5.72 10.14
CA TYR A 97 17.71 4.73 9.10
C TYR A 97 17.76 3.28 9.58
N GLU A 98 18.90 2.84 10.15
CA GLU A 98 19.13 1.43 10.53
C GLU A 98 18.20 0.96 11.65
N GLU A 99 17.74 1.85 12.53
CA GLU A 99 16.78 1.53 13.59
C GLU A 99 15.36 1.52 13.04
N LYS A 100 15.00 2.54 12.24
CA LYS A 100 13.65 2.68 11.66
C LYS A 100 13.29 1.54 10.72
N ILE A 101 14.20 1.09 9.86
CA ILE A 101 13.93 -0.03 8.95
C ILE A 101 13.65 -1.33 9.70
N LYS A 102 14.25 -1.53 10.89
CA LYS A 102 13.98 -2.70 11.73
C LYS A 102 12.59 -2.60 12.34
N SER A 103 12.23 -1.44 12.88
CA SER A 103 10.89 -1.23 13.43
C SER A 103 9.78 -1.34 12.38
N PHE A 104 10.03 -0.94 11.13
CA PHE A 104 9.06 -1.09 10.05
C PHE A 104 8.84 -2.55 9.64
N TYR A 105 9.83 -3.41 9.83
CA TYR A 105 9.78 -4.82 9.41
C TYR A 105 9.30 -5.77 10.51
N GLU A 106 9.51 -5.40 11.78
CA GLU A 106 8.95 -6.14 12.92
C GLU A 106 7.43 -6.21 12.79
N GLU A 107 6.82 -7.38 13.01
CA GLU A 107 5.37 -7.54 12.90
C GLU A 107 4.67 -6.66 13.95
N HIS A 108 3.78 -5.78 13.49
CA HIS A 108 3.04 -4.85 14.36
C HIS A 108 1.67 -4.51 13.79
N ILE A 109 0.86 -3.84 14.61
CA ILE A 109 -0.47 -3.33 14.24
C ILE A 109 -0.64 -1.90 14.78
N HIS A 110 -1.47 -1.12 14.09
CA HIS A 110 -1.88 0.20 14.51
C HIS A 110 -3.35 0.21 14.94
N ASN A 111 -3.73 1.16 15.80
CA ASN A 111 -5.13 1.37 16.15
C ASN A 111 -5.93 2.04 15.02
N ASP A 112 -5.23 2.72 14.12
CA ASP A 112 -5.75 3.46 12.97
C ASP A 112 -5.30 2.80 11.66
N GLU A 113 -5.90 3.19 10.54
CA GLU A 113 -5.49 2.71 9.21
C GLU A 113 -4.05 3.14 8.88
N GLU A 114 -3.26 2.24 8.28
CA GLU A 114 -2.01 2.60 7.63
C GLU A 114 -2.25 2.84 6.13
N ILE A 115 -2.00 4.05 5.66
CA ILE A 115 -2.16 4.46 4.26
C ILE A 115 -0.80 4.84 3.69
N ARG A 116 -0.45 4.29 2.53
CA ARG A 116 0.84 4.49 1.84
C ARG A 116 0.63 4.72 0.36
#